data_AF-A0AAN4ZIR3-F1
#
_entry.id   AF-A0AAN4ZIR3-F1
#
_cell.length_a   1.000
_cell.length_b   1.000
_cell.length_c   1.000
_cell.angle_alpha   90.00
_cell.angle_beta   90.00
_cell.angle_gamma   90.00
#
_symmetry.space_group_name_H-M   'P 1'
#
loop_
_entity.id
_entity.type
_entity.pdbx_description
1 polymer ?
#
loop_
_entity_poly.entity_id
_entity_poly.type
_entity_poly.pdbx_seq_one_letter_code
_entity_poly.pdbx_strand_id
1 'polypeptide(L)'
;AQCSTTQNTNCVNWVRNGYCNNPGYTLAQKQATCGISCGLCTSAGVPITNGVCTGDANSNCAIWKANGFCTNTAYSTEIKMAYCCSSCAATPTTPTTPTDGNANCARWSSDPAIAYCASTTITKEQKILYCAKTC
;
A
#
# COMPACT_ATOMS: atom_id res chain seq x y z
N ALA A 1 -15.10 10.39 -7.96
CA ALA A 1 -13.86 10.61 -7.19
C ALA A 1 -14.07 10.05 -5.78
N GLN A 2 -13.13 9.26 -5.23
CA GLN A 2 -13.25 8.71 -3.86
C GLN A 2 -12.91 9.75 -2.79
N CYS A 3 -12.17 10.79 -3.15
CA CYS A 3 -11.85 11.91 -2.29
C CYS A 3 -12.75 13.10 -2.59
N SER A 4 -13.23 13.73 -1.53
CA SER A 4 -14.02 14.95 -1.57
C SER A 4 -13.16 16.14 -1.14
N THR A 5 -13.35 17.30 -1.76
CA THR A 5 -12.77 18.59 -1.31
C THR A 5 -13.45 19.10 -0.05
N THR A 6 -14.65 18.58 0.25
CA THR A 6 -15.44 18.88 1.44
C THR A 6 -15.45 17.69 2.39
N GLN A 7 -15.34 17.94 3.69
CA GLN A 7 -15.36 16.90 4.71
C GLN A 7 -16.53 17.07 5.67
N ASN A 8 -16.90 16.00 6.37
CA ASN A 8 -17.86 16.11 7.45
C ASN A 8 -17.32 17.03 8.55
N THR A 9 -18.16 17.93 9.07
CA THR A 9 -17.80 18.83 10.19
C THR A 9 -17.37 18.06 11.44
N ASN A 10 -17.81 16.81 11.61
CA ASN A 10 -17.43 15.96 12.73
C ASN A 10 -16.09 15.24 12.55
N CYS A 11 -15.39 15.41 11.41
CA CYS A 11 -14.15 14.68 11.16
C CYS A 11 -13.10 14.92 12.24
N VAL A 12 -13.01 16.12 12.82
CA VAL A 12 -12.10 16.40 13.94
C VAL A 12 -12.36 15.46 15.14
N ASN A 13 -13.63 15.26 15.49
CA ASN A 13 -14.03 14.38 16.59
C ASN A 13 -13.88 12.90 16.21
N TRP A 14 -14.25 12.53 14.99
CA TRP A 14 -14.19 11.15 14.51
C TRP A 14 -12.75 10.65 14.35
N VAL A 15 -11.85 11.48 13.81
CA VAL A 15 -10.42 11.18 13.72
C VAL A 15 -9.85 10.95 15.12
N ARG A 16 -10.19 11.82 16.09
CA ARG A 16 -9.78 11.66 17.50
C ARG A 16 -10.29 10.35 18.11
N ASN A 17 -11.49 9.92 17.73
CA ASN A 17 -12.10 8.66 18.16
C ASN A 17 -11.69 7.44 17.30
N GLY A 18 -10.67 7.57 16.45
CA GLY A 18 -10.10 6.46 15.70
C GLY A 18 -10.79 6.09 14.39
N TYR A 19 -11.66 6.94 13.85
CA TYR A 19 -12.42 6.69 12.60
C TYR A 19 -11.53 6.27 11.42
N CYS A 20 -10.40 6.95 11.21
CA CYS A 20 -9.49 6.65 10.10
C CYS A 20 -8.92 5.23 10.16
N ASN A 21 -8.84 4.66 11.37
CA ASN A 21 -8.23 3.36 11.64
C ASN A 21 -9.26 2.28 11.94
N ASN A 22 -10.54 2.66 12.05
CA ASN A 22 -11.60 1.73 12.35
C ASN A 22 -11.80 0.77 11.15
N PRO A 23 -11.64 -0.55 11.35
CA PRO A 23 -11.77 -1.54 10.29
C PRO A 23 -13.22 -1.72 9.81
N GLY A 24 -14.20 -1.25 10.59
CA GLY A 24 -15.62 -1.25 10.21
C GLY A 24 -15.97 -0.25 9.11
N TYR A 25 -15.06 0.65 8.74
CA TYR A 25 -15.22 1.53 7.58
C TYR A 25 -14.22 1.16 6.49
N THR A 26 -14.72 1.09 5.26
CA THR A 26 -13.90 0.88 4.07
C THR A 26 -13.02 2.10 3.79
N LEU A 27 -11.92 1.90 3.06
CA LEU A 27 -11.04 2.99 2.64
C LEU A 27 -11.79 4.07 1.86
N ALA A 28 -12.67 3.64 0.94
CA ALA A 28 -13.50 4.54 0.14
C ALA A 28 -14.43 5.40 1.01
N GLN A 29 -15.03 4.81 2.06
CA GLN A 29 -15.86 5.57 3.01
C GLN A 29 -15.04 6.60 3.79
N LYS A 30 -13.83 6.22 4.21
CA LYS A 30 -12.93 7.14 4.93
C LYS A 30 -12.47 8.29 4.03
N GLN A 31 -12.10 8.01 2.79
CA GLN A 31 -11.73 9.01 1.78
C GLN A 31 -12.88 9.97 1.45
N ALA A 32 -14.10 9.44 1.33
CA ALA A 32 -15.27 10.24 1.00
C ALA A 32 -15.73 11.13 2.15
N THR A 33 -15.58 10.65 3.40
CA THR A 33 -16.16 11.32 4.58
C THR A 33 -15.19 12.26 5.26
N CYS A 34 -13.97 11.78 5.52
CA CYS A 34 -12.93 12.49 6.28
C CYS A 34 -11.57 12.36 5.61
N GLY A 35 -11.53 12.28 4.28
CA GLY A 35 -10.33 11.95 3.55
C GLY A 35 -9.14 12.85 3.82
N ILE A 36 -9.34 14.17 3.88
CA ILE A 36 -8.27 15.13 4.15
C ILE A 36 -7.84 15.04 5.63
N SER A 37 -8.78 14.92 6.57
CA SER A 37 -8.52 14.82 8.01
C SER A 37 -7.86 13.49 8.40
N CYS A 38 -8.13 12.44 7.62
CA CYS A 38 -7.49 11.14 7.75
C CYS A 38 -6.16 11.03 6.98
N GLY A 39 -5.73 12.09 6.27
CA GLY A 39 -4.51 12.05 5.47
C GLY A 39 -4.57 11.10 4.27
N LEU A 40 -5.78 10.78 3.80
CA LEU A 40 -6.03 9.90 2.66
C LEU A 40 -6.31 10.67 1.37
N CYS A 41 -6.55 11.98 1.48
CA CYS A 41 -6.88 12.86 0.37
C CYS A 41 -6.14 14.21 0.50
N THR A 42 -5.74 14.79 -0.62
CA THR A 42 -5.25 16.16 -0.69
C THR A 42 -6.40 17.17 -0.55
N SER A 43 -6.09 18.42 -0.24
CA SER A 43 -7.08 19.53 -0.22
C SER A 43 -7.78 19.75 -1.58
N ALA A 44 -7.17 19.27 -2.67
CA ALA A 44 -7.75 19.28 -4.01
C ALA A 44 -8.70 18.08 -4.27
N GLY A 45 -8.98 17.25 -3.26
CA GLY A 45 -9.86 16.09 -3.40
C GLY A 45 -9.23 14.95 -4.20
N VAL A 46 -7.90 14.83 -4.16
CA VAL A 46 -7.15 13.76 -4.85
C VAL A 46 -6.74 12.69 -3.84
N PRO A 47 -6.96 11.39 -4.11
CA PRO A 47 -6.46 10.32 -3.25
C PRO A 47 -4.94 10.37 -3.11
N ILE A 48 -4.48 10.25 -1.88
CA ILE A 48 -3.07 10.07 -1.57
C ILE A 48 -2.74 8.59 -1.87
N THR A 49 -2.13 8.36 -3.03
CA THR A 49 -1.63 7.06 -3.49
C THR A 49 -0.11 7.06 -3.47
N ASN A 50 0.48 5.86 -3.61
CA ASN A 50 1.92 5.69 -3.61
C ASN A 50 2.57 6.58 -4.69
N GLY A 51 3.44 7.52 -4.28
CA GLY A 51 4.10 8.49 -5.17
C GLY A 51 3.50 9.90 -5.23
N VAL A 52 2.37 10.18 -4.55
CA VAL A 52 1.74 11.52 -4.51
C VAL A 52 1.47 11.93 -3.06
N CYS A 53 2.53 12.28 -2.31
CA CYS A 53 2.41 12.69 -0.90
C CYS A 53 2.47 14.21 -0.75
N THR A 54 1.50 14.77 -0.02
CA THR A 54 1.47 16.18 0.37
C THR A 54 1.91 16.44 1.81
N GLY A 55 2.11 15.39 2.62
CA GLY A 55 2.53 15.50 4.03
C GLY A 55 2.38 14.19 4.80
N ASP A 56 2.91 14.15 6.03
CA ASP A 56 2.63 13.09 7.00
C ASP A 56 1.33 13.38 7.76
N ALA A 57 0.50 12.36 7.95
CA ALA A 57 -0.74 12.48 8.72
C ALA A 57 -0.54 12.33 10.23
N ASN A 58 0.61 11.78 10.66
CA ASN A 58 0.95 11.62 12.08
C ASN A 58 2.24 12.37 12.45
N SER A 59 2.22 13.09 13.57
CA SER A 59 3.40 13.79 14.08
C SER A 59 4.53 12.85 14.51
N ASN A 60 4.21 11.58 14.81
CA ASN A 60 5.20 10.58 15.18
C ASN A 60 5.94 9.98 13.98
N CYS A 61 5.65 10.41 12.75
CA CYS A 61 6.24 9.80 11.56
C CYS A 61 7.76 9.84 11.52
N ALA A 62 8.39 10.90 12.05
CA ALA A 62 9.84 10.94 12.20
C ALA A 62 10.37 9.80 13.10
N ILE A 63 9.71 9.57 14.24
CA ILE A 63 10.07 8.52 15.21
C ILE A 63 9.75 7.14 14.65
N TRP A 64 8.57 6.96 14.06
CA TRP A 64 8.14 5.69 13.48
C TRP A 64 9.02 5.27 12.30
N LYS A 65 9.35 6.21 11.41
CA LYS A 65 10.31 5.98 10.34
C LYS A 65 11.66 5.53 10.89
N ALA A 66 12.19 6.22 11.91
CA ALA A 66 13.46 5.84 12.55
C ALA A 66 13.41 4.44 13.18
N ASN A 67 12.24 4.02 13.68
CA ASN A 67 12.00 2.68 14.22
C ASN A 67 11.58 1.63 13.17
N GLY A 68 11.70 1.95 11.87
CA GLY A 68 11.47 1.00 10.79
C GLY A 68 10.00 0.81 10.39
N PHE A 69 9.09 1.70 10.77
CA PHE A 69 7.67 1.63 10.38
C PHE A 69 7.49 1.51 8.86
N CYS A 70 8.23 2.29 8.08
CA CYS A 70 8.11 2.30 6.62
C CYS A 70 8.61 0.99 5.97
N THR A 71 9.53 0.27 6.61
CA THR A 71 10.11 -0.98 6.09
C THR A 71 9.50 -2.24 6.70
N ASN A 72 8.80 -2.13 7.83
CA ASN A 72 8.21 -3.25 8.54
C ASN A 72 7.08 -3.91 7.73
N THR A 73 7.22 -5.21 7.45
CA THR A 73 6.26 -5.99 6.64
C THR A 73 4.96 -6.30 7.36
N ALA A 74 4.90 -6.14 8.68
CA ALA A 74 3.67 -6.27 9.46
C ALA A 74 2.66 -5.15 9.17
N TYR A 75 3.12 -4.01 8.64
CA TYR A 75 2.25 -2.93 8.20
C TYR A 75 2.14 -2.96 6.68
N SER A 76 0.90 -2.94 6.19
CA SER A 76 0.65 -2.85 4.76
C SER A 76 1.13 -1.51 4.22
N THR A 77 1.44 -1.45 2.93
CA THR A 77 1.82 -0.21 2.25
C THR A 77 0.74 0.86 2.43
N GLU A 78 -0.52 0.47 2.39
CA GLU A 78 -1.66 1.36 2.62
C GLU A 78 -1.61 1.99 4.02
N ILE A 79 -1.31 1.22 5.06
CA ILE A 79 -1.15 1.75 6.43
C ILE A 79 0.02 2.72 6.49
N LYS A 80 1.16 2.35 5.92
CA LYS A 80 2.37 3.21 5.93
C LYS A 80 2.10 4.55 5.27
N MET A 81 1.44 4.53 4.11
CA MET A 81 1.11 5.73 3.36
C MET A 81 -0.01 6.56 4.00
N ALA A 82 -0.98 5.93 4.66
CA ALA A 82 -2.04 6.64 5.37
C ALA A 82 -1.51 7.47 6.54
N TYR A 83 -0.50 6.98 7.27
CA TYR A 83 0.04 7.69 8.43
C TYR A 83 1.23 8.56 8.11
N CYS A 84 2.19 8.02 7.37
CA CYS A 84 3.51 8.60 7.19
C CYS A 84 3.85 8.69 5.72
N CYS A 85 2.94 9.24 4.91
CA CYS A 85 3.09 9.34 3.47
C CYS A 85 4.43 9.97 3.10
N SER A 86 4.72 11.21 3.50
CA SER A 86 5.97 11.89 3.13
C SER A 86 7.21 11.19 3.70
N SER A 87 7.12 10.72 4.95
CA SER A 87 8.19 10.01 5.63
C SER A 87 8.53 8.66 4.99
N CYS A 88 7.52 7.91 4.54
CA CYS A 88 7.63 6.59 3.94
C CYS A 88 7.64 6.60 2.40
N ALA A 89 7.26 7.70 1.75
CA ALA A 89 7.40 7.86 0.30
C ALA A 89 8.86 8.05 -0.12
N ALA A 90 9.67 8.67 0.77
CA ALA A 90 11.09 8.84 0.55
C ALA A 90 11.89 7.55 0.81
N THR A 91 11.32 6.54 1.48
CA THR A 91 11.88 5.20 1.39
C THR A 91 11.50 4.67 0.04
N PRO A 92 12.45 4.46 -0.90
CA PRO A 92 12.14 3.60 -2.03
C PRO A 92 11.60 2.33 -1.38
N THR A 93 10.37 1.93 -1.76
CA THR A 93 10.00 0.52 -1.66
C THR A 93 11.20 -0.19 -2.25
N THR A 94 12.04 -0.79 -1.41
CA THR A 94 13.10 -1.67 -1.91
C THR A 94 12.33 -2.56 -2.85
N PRO A 95 12.61 -2.53 -4.16
CA PRO A 95 11.97 -3.48 -5.04
C PRO A 95 12.33 -4.80 -4.39
N THR A 96 11.33 -5.49 -3.84
CA THR A 96 11.48 -6.87 -3.40
C THR A 96 12.09 -7.51 -4.62
N THR A 97 13.39 -7.82 -4.55
CA THR A 97 14.03 -8.56 -5.62
C THR A 97 13.11 -9.73 -5.83
N PRO A 98 12.50 -9.90 -7.01
CA PRO A 98 11.49 -10.92 -7.17
C PRO A 98 12.11 -12.23 -6.70
N THR A 99 11.53 -12.81 -5.65
CA THR A 99 11.91 -14.11 -5.12
C THR A 99 10.87 -15.08 -5.59
N ASP A 100 11.30 -16.23 -6.06
CA ASP A 100 10.40 -17.31 -6.40
C ASP A 100 9.69 -17.78 -5.13
N GLY A 101 8.36 -17.66 -5.11
CA GLY A 101 7.51 -18.16 -4.02
C GLY A 101 7.39 -19.69 -4.00
N ASN A 102 7.86 -20.37 -5.06
CA ASN A 102 7.87 -21.83 -5.17
C ASN A 102 9.28 -22.38 -5.42
N ALA A 103 9.71 -23.33 -4.60
CA ALA A 103 11.03 -23.97 -4.72
C ALA A 103 11.25 -24.69 -6.06
N ASN A 104 10.17 -25.02 -6.80
CA ASN A 104 10.25 -25.70 -8.08
C ASN A 104 10.52 -24.78 -9.27
N CYS A 105 10.55 -23.46 -9.08
CA CYS A 105 10.61 -22.52 -10.21
C CYS A 105 11.89 -22.67 -11.04
N ALA A 106 13.03 -23.00 -10.42
CA ALA A 106 14.26 -23.32 -11.16
C ALA A 106 14.08 -24.53 -12.10
N ARG A 107 13.40 -25.58 -11.62
CA ARG A 107 13.13 -26.79 -12.42
C ARG A 107 12.17 -26.50 -13.57
N TRP A 108 11.09 -25.76 -13.30
CA TRP A 108 10.10 -25.37 -14.32
C TRP A 108 10.66 -24.39 -15.36
N SER A 109 11.66 -23.59 -15.00
CA SER A 109 12.39 -22.73 -15.93
C SER A 109 13.30 -23.52 -16.88
N SER A 110 13.94 -24.58 -16.38
CA SER A 110 14.91 -25.38 -17.14
C SER A 110 14.30 -26.49 -18.00
N ASP A 111 13.07 -26.93 -17.71
CA ASP A 111 12.46 -28.10 -18.34
C ASP A 111 11.33 -27.67 -19.31
N PRO A 112 11.54 -27.79 -20.64
CA PRO A 112 10.54 -27.39 -21.63
C PRO A 112 9.28 -28.27 -21.61
N ALA A 113 9.33 -29.47 -21.02
CA ALA A 113 8.17 -30.37 -20.93
C ALA A 113 7.18 -29.97 -19.82
N ILE A 114 7.61 -29.17 -18.85
CA ILE A 114 6.81 -28.73 -17.69
C ILE A 114 6.92 -27.22 -17.47
N ALA A 115 7.15 -26.47 -18.56
CA ALA A 115 7.45 -25.05 -18.55
C ALA A 115 6.28 -24.20 -18.02
N TYR A 116 6.23 -24.04 -16.70
CA TYR A 116 5.24 -23.22 -15.98
C TYR A 116 5.20 -21.79 -16.52
N CYS A 117 6.37 -21.20 -16.81
CA CYS A 117 6.48 -19.85 -17.36
C CYS A 117 5.93 -19.74 -18.79
N ALA A 118 6.04 -20.80 -19.60
CA ALA A 118 5.57 -20.83 -20.99
C ALA A 118 4.10 -21.27 -21.12
N SER A 119 3.49 -21.80 -20.06
CA SER A 119 2.11 -22.27 -20.09
C SER A 119 1.12 -21.18 -20.47
N THR A 120 0.22 -21.45 -21.42
CA THR A 120 -0.88 -20.55 -21.80
C THR A 120 -2.10 -20.68 -20.91
N THR A 121 -2.14 -21.71 -20.04
CA THR A 121 -3.26 -21.97 -19.12
C THR A 121 -3.09 -21.33 -17.74
N ILE A 122 -1.85 -20.92 -17.40
CA ILE A 122 -1.53 -20.21 -16.16
C ILE A 122 -1.58 -18.70 -16.42
N THR A 123 -2.28 -17.94 -15.57
CA THR A 123 -2.39 -16.49 -15.76
C THR A 123 -1.07 -15.78 -15.48
N LYS A 124 -0.92 -14.57 -16.04
CA LYS A 124 0.25 -13.73 -15.80
C LYS A 124 0.41 -13.41 -14.31
N GLU A 125 -0.68 -13.16 -13.58
CA GLU A 125 -0.63 -12.91 -12.14
C GLU A 125 -0.15 -14.14 -11.36
N GLN A 126 -0.59 -15.35 -11.76
CA GLN A 126 -0.13 -16.59 -11.12
C GLN A 126 1.37 -16.82 -11.36
N LYS A 127 1.87 -16.58 -12.58
CA LYS A 127 3.30 -16.71 -12.87
C LYS A 127 4.16 -15.79 -12.00
N ILE A 128 3.74 -14.53 -11.88
CA ILE A 128 4.39 -13.53 -11.04
C ILE A 128 4.27 -13.89 -9.55
N LEU A 129 3.17 -14.50 -9.12
CA LEU A 129 2.98 -14.89 -7.73
C LEU A 129 3.92 -16.02 -7.30
N TYR A 130 4.12 -17.02 -8.16
CA TYR A 130 4.87 -18.24 -7.79
C TYR A 130 6.34 -18.21 -8.19
N CYS A 131 6.67 -17.64 -9.35
CA CYS A 131 8.00 -17.73 -9.95
C CYS A 131 8.46 -16.37 -10.49
N ALA A 132 8.31 -15.31 -9.70
CA ALA A 132 8.57 -13.93 -10.10
C ALA A 132 9.98 -13.66 -10.67
N LYS A 133 10.97 -14.51 -10.36
CA LYS A 133 12.37 -14.34 -10.77
C LYS A 133 12.71 -15.16 -12.01
N THR A 134 12.13 -16.36 -12.10
CA THR A 134 12.43 -17.35 -13.14
C THR A 134 11.44 -17.32 -14.30
N CYS A 135 10.30 -16.65 -14.12
CA CYS A 135 9.35 -16.19 -15.14
C CYS A 135 9.45 -14.68 -15.55
#